data_AF-A0A972BXE6-F1
#
_entry.id   AF-A0A972BXE6-F1
#
_cell.length_a   1.000
_cell.length_b   1.000
_cell.length_c   1.000
_cell.angle_alpha   90.00
_cell.angle_beta   90.00
_cell.angle_gamma   90.00
#
_symmetry.space_group_name_H-M   'P 1'
#
loop_
_entity.id
_entity.type
_entity.pdbx_description
1 polymer ?
#
loop_
_entity_poly.entity_id
_entity_poly.type
_entity_poly.pdbx_seq_one_letter_code
_entity_poly.pdbx_strand_id
1 'polypeptide(L)'
;YEFPLPPRTWQELLDVAKFFNGKDWNGDGKPDHGITMHLKVGEQGLFNYLALAASFVVNPAPGDDPTKVTRYNNVFWFDPETMEPLINSPGHVRALELMTELVGAGPRAMLGWGLAEAWDVFLRGDAAMCFTFGDVGTLSQDPRQSSIRGKQGVVAIPGSTEVYDLETKQWKKLDQPNFVANESGASWSPVISKYSKNPDLVAYFCSLMATPPINHWNVAWGWTGIDPGTTYDFLPPYGKASVEDYVQTGYDAEDVTEFLNAYLEMWFDYPLSIPYLRIPGTADYIESLDIHLSEALSGQVSAQEALDRTARDWERITNRLGKETQLQLYREAIGYTGE
;
A
#
# COMPACT_ATOMS: atom_id res chain seq x y z
N TYR A 1 -21.66 16.20 -5.58
CA TYR A 1 -20.63 16.83 -6.43
C TYR A 1 -20.39 15.87 -7.60
N GLU A 2 -19.81 16.32 -8.71
CA GLU A 2 -19.40 15.39 -9.77
C GLU A 2 -18.32 14.44 -9.23
N PHE A 3 -18.45 13.13 -9.47
CA PHE A 3 -17.46 12.17 -9.00
C PHE A 3 -16.12 12.44 -9.70
N PRO A 4 -15.02 12.68 -8.97
CA PRO A 4 -13.70 12.71 -9.56
C PRO A 4 -13.36 11.29 -10.00
N LEU A 5 -13.26 11.10 -11.30
CA LEU A 5 -12.82 9.86 -11.94
C LEU A 5 -11.57 10.22 -12.76
N PRO A 6 -10.36 9.83 -12.33
CA PRO A 6 -10.07 9.00 -11.14
C PRO A 6 -10.20 9.72 -9.77
N PRO A 7 -10.51 9.00 -8.67
CA PRO A 7 -10.44 9.57 -7.32
C PRO A 7 -8.99 9.90 -6.94
N ARG A 8 -8.77 11.05 -6.32
CA ARG A 8 -7.43 11.53 -5.89
C ARG A 8 -7.23 11.42 -4.38
N THR A 9 -8.31 11.28 -3.63
CA THR A 9 -8.28 11.16 -2.17
C THR A 9 -8.99 9.90 -1.67
N TRP A 10 -8.62 9.42 -0.50
CA TRP A 10 -9.32 8.30 0.15
C TRP A 10 -10.81 8.58 0.37
N GLN A 11 -11.17 9.83 0.66
CA GLN A 11 -12.56 10.25 0.81
C GLN A 11 -13.33 10.11 -0.51
N GLU A 12 -12.74 10.59 -1.61
CA GLU A 12 -13.34 10.44 -2.94
C GLU A 12 -13.44 8.97 -3.36
N LEU A 13 -12.41 8.17 -3.11
CA LEU A 13 -12.42 6.74 -3.39
C LEU A 13 -13.53 6.03 -2.61
N LEU A 14 -13.72 6.37 -1.33
CA LEU A 14 -14.82 5.84 -0.52
C LEU A 14 -16.19 6.21 -1.10
N ASP A 15 -16.36 7.44 -1.57
CA ASP A 15 -17.61 7.88 -2.19
C ASP A 15 -17.88 7.14 -3.51
N VAL A 16 -16.85 6.91 -4.33
CA VAL A 16 -16.94 6.07 -5.54
C VAL A 16 -17.30 4.62 -5.17
N ALA A 17 -16.64 4.05 -4.15
CA ALA A 17 -16.91 2.69 -3.69
C ALA A 17 -18.38 2.56 -3.23
N LYS A 18 -18.84 3.48 -2.38
CA LYS A 18 -20.24 3.53 -1.91
C LYS A 18 -21.22 3.70 -3.07
N PHE A 19 -20.86 4.46 -4.10
CA PHE A 19 -21.73 4.64 -5.26
C PHE A 19 -21.92 3.34 -6.05
N PHE A 20 -20.87 2.57 -6.31
CA PHE A 20 -20.97 1.34 -7.10
C PHE A 20 -21.50 0.14 -6.33
N ASN A 21 -21.30 0.10 -5.01
CA ASN A 21 -21.68 -1.04 -4.18
C ASN A 21 -23.19 -1.34 -4.23
N GLY A 22 -23.53 -2.60 -4.47
CA GLY A 22 -24.91 -3.11 -4.49
C GLY A 22 -25.69 -2.79 -5.77
N LYS A 23 -25.04 -2.27 -6.82
CA LYS A 23 -25.65 -2.04 -8.15
C LYS A 23 -25.20 -3.12 -9.12
N ASP A 24 -26.07 -3.49 -10.05
CA ASP A 24 -25.73 -4.31 -11.23
C ASP A 24 -25.28 -3.35 -12.35
N TRP A 25 -24.00 -2.97 -12.33
CA TRP A 25 -23.46 -2.03 -13.32
C TRP A 25 -22.82 -2.73 -14.51
N ASN A 26 -22.51 -4.02 -14.39
CA ASN A 26 -22.03 -4.86 -15.50
C ASN A 26 -23.17 -5.53 -16.31
N GLY A 27 -24.42 -5.50 -15.81
CA GLY A 27 -25.60 -6.01 -16.50
C GLY A 27 -25.77 -7.53 -16.44
N ASP A 28 -25.12 -8.20 -15.49
CA ASP A 28 -25.13 -9.66 -15.37
C ASP A 28 -26.30 -10.22 -14.52
N GLY A 29 -27.11 -9.32 -13.95
CA GLY A 29 -28.26 -9.66 -13.12
C GLY A 29 -27.95 -9.83 -11.63
N LYS A 30 -26.73 -9.57 -11.17
CA LYS A 30 -26.32 -9.63 -9.77
C LYS A 30 -25.86 -8.26 -9.26
N PRO A 31 -26.06 -7.94 -7.96
CA PRO A 31 -25.43 -6.76 -7.38
C PRO A 31 -23.91 -6.92 -7.33
N ASP A 32 -23.19 -5.94 -7.88
CA ASP A 32 -21.75 -5.85 -7.85
C ASP A 32 -21.24 -5.14 -6.59
N HIS A 33 -19.92 -5.16 -6.40
CA HIS A 33 -19.24 -4.57 -5.26
C HIS A 33 -18.57 -3.25 -5.60
N GLY A 34 -18.53 -2.34 -4.63
CA GLY A 34 -17.84 -1.06 -4.78
C GLY A 34 -16.32 -1.22 -4.76
N ILE A 35 -15.83 -2.08 -3.88
CA ILE A 35 -14.41 -2.33 -3.69
C ILE A 35 -14.15 -3.74 -3.16
N THR A 36 -13.04 -4.35 -3.57
CA THR A 36 -12.48 -5.56 -2.94
C THR A 36 -11.10 -5.28 -2.33
N MET A 37 -10.79 -5.99 -1.25
CA MET A 37 -9.54 -5.92 -0.50
C MET A 37 -9.18 -7.31 0.04
N HIS A 38 -7.90 -7.56 0.32
CA HIS A 38 -7.40 -8.83 0.88
C HIS A 38 -7.12 -8.69 2.39
N LEU A 39 -8.13 -8.81 3.25
CA LEU A 39 -8.05 -8.39 4.66
C LEU A 39 -7.78 -9.51 5.67
N LYS A 40 -7.38 -10.70 5.20
CA LYS A 40 -7.10 -11.83 6.09
C LYS A 40 -5.87 -11.56 6.97
N VAL A 41 -6.04 -11.82 8.27
CA VAL A 41 -4.97 -11.74 9.28
C VAL A 41 -3.87 -12.77 8.98
N GLY A 42 -2.62 -12.37 9.18
CA GLY A 42 -1.42 -13.16 8.90
C GLY A 42 -1.06 -13.20 7.43
N GLU A 43 -1.72 -12.40 6.59
CA GLU A 43 -1.40 -12.24 5.18
C GLU A 43 -1.01 -10.79 4.86
N GLN A 44 -1.47 -10.24 3.73
CA GLN A 44 -0.96 -8.98 3.18
C GLN A 44 -1.89 -7.77 3.44
N GLY A 45 -3.03 -7.96 4.10
CA GLY A 45 -4.05 -6.92 4.30
C GLY A 45 -3.60 -5.72 5.12
N LEU A 46 -2.72 -5.95 6.09
CA LEU A 46 -2.06 -4.90 6.86
C LEU A 46 -1.43 -3.82 5.98
N PHE A 47 -0.81 -4.20 4.87
CA PHE A 47 -0.05 -3.23 4.10
C PHE A 47 -0.95 -2.19 3.40
N ASN A 48 -2.20 -2.58 3.07
CA ASN A 48 -3.22 -1.64 2.61
C ASN A 48 -3.57 -0.61 3.69
N TYR A 49 -3.64 -1.03 4.97
CA TYR A 49 -3.79 -0.09 6.09
C TYR A 49 -2.61 0.89 6.16
N LEU A 50 -1.38 0.41 5.98
CA LEU A 50 -0.20 1.28 6.01
C LEU A 50 -0.21 2.33 4.91
N ALA A 51 -0.53 1.93 3.67
CA ALA A 51 -0.65 2.86 2.53
C ALA A 51 -1.74 3.90 2.76
N LEU A 52 -2.89 3.50 3.29
CA LEU A 52 -3.99 4.40 3.62
C LEU A 52 -3.64 5.34 4.77
N ALA A 53 -3.11 4.82 5.87
CA ALA A 53 -2.80 5.60 7.06
C ALA A 53 -1.69 6.64 6.82
N ALA A 54 -0.77 6.36 5.90
CA ALA A 54 0.35 7.24 5.59
C ALA A 54 -0.11 8.67 5.27
N SER A 55 -1.16 8.84 4.46
CA SER A 55 -1.65 10.17 4.09
C SER A 55 -2.22 10.97 5.27
N PHE A 56 -2.73 10.31 6.32
CA PHE A 56 -3.30 10.97 7.49
C PHE A 56 -2.27 11.27 8.60
N VAL A 57 -1.06 10.71 8.51
CA VAL A 57 -0.06 10.72 9.58
C VAL A 57 1.25 11.39 9.14
N VAL A 58 1.78 11.00 7.97
CA VAL A 58 3.08 11.47 7.49
C VAL A 58 2.95 12.88 6.96
N ASN A 59 3.53 13.85 7.65
CA ASN A 59 3.53 15.25 7.27
C ASN A 59 4.88 15.70 6.70
N PRO A 60 4.89 16.62 5.72
CA PRO A 60 6.13 17.22 5.24
C PRO A 60 6.78 18.05 6.35
N ALA A 61 8.10 18.07 6.39
CA ALA A 61 8.84 18.96 7.28
C ALA A 61 8.72 20.42 6.83
N PRO A 62 8.71 21.38 7.77
CA PRO A 62 8.83 22.79 7.42
C PRO A 62 10.22 23.10 6.85
N GLY A 63 10.29 24.03 5.89
CA GLY A 63 11.54 24.47 5.27
C GLY A 63 11.70 23.99 3.83
N ASP A 64 12.96 23.92 3.37
CA ASP A 64 13.30 23.67 1.96
C ASP A 64 13.31 22.18 1.59
N ASP A 65 13.45 21.28 2.57
CA ASP A 65 13.43 19.83 2.38
C ASP A 65 12.20 19.22 3.08
N PRO A 66 11.10 18.95 2.34
CA PRO A 66 9.89 18.38 2.92
C PRO A 66 10.09 16.94 3.40
N THR A 67 11.15 16.25 2.98
CA THR A 67 11.45 14.85 3.33
C THR A 67 12.26 14.71 4.62
N LYS A 68 12.78 15.82 5.16
CA LYS A 68 13.57 15.81 6.40
C LYS A 68 12.77 15.16 7.53
N VAL A 69 13.37 14.21 8.23
CA VAL A 69 12.77 13.62 9.43
C VAL A 69 13.01 14.53 10.63
N THR A 70 11.92 15.00 11.24
CA THR A 70 11.94 15.74 12.50
C THR A 70 11.31 14.86 13.59
N ARG A 71 11.09 15.40 14.79
CA ARG A 71 10.32 14.68 15.80
C ARG A 71 8.87 14.45 15.39
N TYR A 72 8.30 15.36 14.60
CA TYR A 72 6.86 15.43 14.30
C TYR A 72 6.51 15.28 12.82
N ASN A 73 7.50 15.35 11.93
CA ASN A 73 7.34 15.27 10.47
C ASN A 73 8.12 14.08 9.92
N ASN A 74 7.57 13.43 8.90
CA ASN A 74 8.11 12.18 8.35
C ASN A 74 8.28 11.05 9.39
N VAL A 75 7.43 11.04 10.42
CA VAL A 75 7.37 10.01 11.47
C VAL A 75 6.03 9.27 11.41
N PHE A 76 6.05 7.94 11.57
CA PHE A 76 4.85 7.10 11.46
C PHE A 76 4.70 6.08 12.60
N TRP A 77 5.77 5.44 13.06
CA TRP A 77 5.67 4.28 13.97
C TRP A 77 5.78 4.64 15.45
N PHE A 78 6.84 5.35 15.81
CA PHE A 78 7.18 5.72 17.19
C PHE A 78 7.67 7.17 17.25
N ASP A 79 7.47 7.84 18.39
CA ASP A 79 8.14 9.10 18.69
C ASP A 79 9.67 8.84 18.75
N PRO A 80 10.48 9.51 17.92
CA PRO A 80 11.91 9.23 17.81
C PRO A 80 12.72 9.75 18.99
N GLU A 81 12.13 10.50 19.93
CA GLU A 81 12.75 10.89 21.19
C GLU A 81 12.44 9.92 22.33
N THR A 82 11.24 9.33 22.35
CA THR A 82 10.76 8.56 23.52
C THR A 82 10.51 7.08 23.26
N MET A 83 10.50 6.62 22.00
CA MET A 83 10.06 5.28 21.58
C MET A 83 8.60 4.97 21.95
N GLU A 84 7.77 5.99 22.17
CA GLU A 84 6.35 5.85 22.40
C GLU A 84 5.63 5.50 21.08
N PRO A 85 4.79 4.44 21.03
CA PRO A 85 4.02 4.11 19.83
C PRO A 85 3.13 5.28 19.39
N LEU A 86 3.10 5.58 18.09
CA LEU A 86 2.22 6.59 17.52
C LEU A 86 0.96 6.00 16.85
N ILE A 87 0.88 4.67 16.82
CA ILE A 87 -0.13 3.89 16.09
C ILE A 87 -1.57 4.15 16.55
N ASN A 88 -1.77 4.69 17.76
CA ASN A 88 -3.08 5.07 18.30
C ASN A 88 -3.36 6.57 18.27
N SER A 89 -2.53 7.34 17.54
CA SER A 89 -2.79 8.77 17.33
C SER A 89 -4.02 9.00 16.45
N PRO A 90 -4.66 10.20 16.52
CA PRO A 90 -5.86 10.49 15.75
C PRO A 90 -5.75 10.27 14.24
N GLY A 91 -4.57 10.49 13.64
CA GLY A 91 -4.31 10.20 12.22
C GLY A 91 -4.52 8.72 11.87
N HIS A 92 -3.92 7.82 12.66
CA HIS A 92 -4.07 6.37 12.49
C HIS A 92 -5.48 5.88 12.79
N VAL A 93 -6.14 6.46 13.78
CA VAL A 93 -7.53 6.14 14.13
C VAL A 93 -8.46 6.51 12.99
N ARG A 94 -8.33 7.72 12.43
CA ARG A 94 -9.11 8.17 11.28
C ARG A 94 -8.92 7.27 10.06
N ALA A 95 -7.70 6.82 9.82
CA ALA A 95 -7.38 5.89 8.75
C ALA A 95 -8.09 4.53 8.92
N LEU A 96 -8.07 3.97 10.13
CA LEU A 96 -8.76 2.70 10.43
C LEU A 96 -10.29 2.83 10.36
N GLU A 97 -10.84 3.97 10.79
CA GLU A 97 -12.26 4.28 10.60
C GLU A 97 -12.63 4.31 9.12
N LEU A 98 -11.85 5.01 8.29
CA LEU A 98 -12.08 5.08 6.85
C LEU A 98 -11.96 3.68 6.20
N MET A 99 -10.98 2.88 6.59
CA MET A 99 -10.84 1.50 6.13
C MET A 99 -12.05 0.64 6.52
N THR A 100 -12.61 0.86 7.72
CA THR A 100 -13.86 0.21 8.17
C THR A 100 -15.05 0.66 7.32
N GLU A 101 -15.11 1.93 6.91
CA GLU A 101 -16.13 2.41 5.97
C GLU A 101 -15.98 1.78 4.58
N LEU A 102 -14.74 1.62 4.08
CA LEU A 102 -14.46 0.89 2.83
C LEU A 102 -14.89 -0.57 2.93
N VAL A 103 -14.74 -1.20 4.10
CA VAL A 103 -15.27 -2.55 4.34
C VAL A 103 -16.78 -2.61 4.10
N GLY A 104 -17.51 -1.56 4.47
CA GLY A 104 -18.95 -1.45 4.21
C GLY A 104 -19.33 -1.26 2.74
N ALA A 105 -18.38 -0.89 1.88
CA ALA A 105 -18.56 -0.73 0.44
C ALA A 105 -18.14 -1.97 -0.38
N GLY A 106 -17.78 -3.06 0.30
CA GLY A 106 -17.40 -4.32 -0.32
C GLY A 106 -18.11 -5.54 0.28
N PRO A 107 -17.79 -6.74 -0.20
CA PRO A 107 -18.32 -7.99 0.35
C PRO A 107 -17.77 -8.23 1.77
N ARG A 108 -18.65 -8.52 2.74
CA ARG A 108 -18.21 -8.85 4.12
C ARG A 108 -17.25 -10.05 4.17
N ALA A 109 -17.32 -10.95 3.20
CA ALA A 109 -16.45 -12.12 3.11
C ALA A 109 -14.96 -11.73 2.96
N MET A 110 -14.65 -10.52 2.49
CA MET A 110 -13.27 -10.07 2.28
C MET A 110 -12.43 -9.94 3.54
N LEU A 111 -13.06 -9.89 4.71
CA LEU A 111 -12.40 -10.02 6.01
C LEU A 111 -11.65 -11.36 6.18
N GLY A 112 -11.96 -12.37 5.37
CA GLY A 112 -11.28 -13.67 5.35
C GLY A 112 -10.52 -13.96 4.05
N TRP A 113 -10.38 -12.98 3.15
CA TRP A 113 -9.76 -13.18 1.83
C TRP A 113 -8.27 -12.85 1.84
N GLY A 114 -7.50 -13.71 1.15
CA GLY A 114 -6.16 -13.38 0.71
C GLY A 114 -6.18 -12.67 -0.64
N LEU A 115 -5.02 -12.56 -1.27
CA LEU A 115 -4.86 -11.90 -2.57
C LEU A 115 -5.73 -12.54 -3.65
N ALA A 116 -5.65 -13.87 -3.78
CA ALA A 116 -6.32 -14.60 -4.85
C ALA A 116 -7.84 -14.41 -4.83
N GLU A 117 -8.49 -14.49 -3.67
CA GLU A 117 -9.94 -14.30 -3.58
C GLU A 117 -10.36 -12.85 -3.86
N ALA A 118 -9.60 -11.86 -3.38
CA ALA A 118 -9.90 -10.45 -3.65
C ALA A 118 -9.74 -10.09 -5.13
N TRP A 119 -8.71 -10.63 -5.77
CA TRP A 119 -8.43 -10.42 -7.19
C TRP A 119 -9.43 -11.13 -8.09
N ASP A 120 -9.81 -12.38 -7.80
CA ASP A 120 -10.75 -13.14 -8.63
C ASP A 120 -12.10 -12.41 -8.80
N VAL A 121 -12.62 -11.80 -7.74
CA VAL A 121 -13.86 -11.00 -7.80
C VAL A 121 -13.70 -9.78 -8.72
N PHE A 122 -12.57 -9.07 -8.61
CA PHE A 122 -12.30 -7.90 -9.45
C PHE A 122 -12.06 -8.27 -10.92
N LEU A 123 -11.21 -9.28 -11.17
CA LEU A 123 -10.85 -9.77 -12.51
C LEU A 123 -12.06 -10.33 -13.28
N ARG A 124 -13.08 -10.85 -12.57
CA ARG A 124 -14.35 -11.27 -13.18
C ARG A 124 -15.27 -10.10 -13.57
N GLY A 125 -15.00 -8.90 -13.06
CA GLY A 125 -15.82 -7.72 -13.28
C GLY A 125 -16.96 -7.57 -12.28
N ASP A 126 -16.88 -8.23 -11.11
CA ASP A 126 -17.91 -8.17 -10.05
C ASP A 126 -17.61 -7.06 -9.02
N ALA A 127 -16.51 -6.31 -9.18
CA ALA A 127 -16.14 -5.19 -8.33
C ALA A 127 -15.62 -4.00 -9.15
N ALA A 128 -16.07 -2.79 -8.80
CA ALA A 128 -15.67 -1.57 -9.51
C ALA A 128 -14.20 -1.17 -9.26
N MET A 129 -13.67 -1.52 -8.08
CA MET A 129 -12.30 -1.22 -7.68
C MET A 129 -11.70 -2.39 -6.90
N CYS A 130 -10.38 -2.52 -6.94
CA CYS A 130 -9.60 -3.39 -6.08
C CYS A 130 -8.48 -2.57 -5.45
N PHE A 131 -8.44 -2.48 -4.12
CA PHE A 131 -7.32 -1.86 -3.43
C PHE A 131 -6.31 -2.95 -3.03
N THR A 132 -5.17 -2.97 -3.73
CA THR A 132 -4.19 -4.05 -3.71
C THR A 132 -2.85 -3.61 -4.36
N PHE A 133 -1.88 -4.52 -4.41
CA PHE A 133 -0.63 -4.49 -5.16
C PHE A 133 -0.82 -4.44 -6.69
N GLY A 134 0.21 -4.04 -7.43
CA GLY A 134 0.15 -3.89 -8.88
C GLY A 134 0.12 -5.19 -9.69
N ASP A 135 0.26 -6.35 -9.05
CA ASP A 135 0.16 -7.66 -9.71
C ASP A 135 -1.11 -7.74 -10.57
N VAL A 136 -2.22 -7.19 -10.06
CA VAL A 136 -3.53 -7.16 -10.74
C VAL A 136 -3.46 -6.43 -12.08
N GLY A 137 -2.63 -5.40 -12.19
CA GLY A 137 -2.41 -4.66 -13.43
C GLY A 137 -1.87 -5.55 -14.55
N THR A 138 -1.04 -6.52 -14.19
CA THR A 138 -0.54 -7.53 -15.12
C THR A 138 -1.57 -8.65 -15.33
N LEU A 139 -2.11 -9.21 -14.25
CA LEU A 139 -3.03 -10.37 -14.28
C LEU A 139 -4.34 -10.09 -15.02
N SER A 140 -4.79 -8.84 -15.03
CA SER A 140 -5.97 -8.40 -15.79
C SER A 140 -5.86 -8.62 -17.30
N GLN A 141 -4.65 -8.79 -17.80
CA GLN A 141 -4.36 -8.98 -19.22
C GLN A 141 -4.53 -10.43 -19.68
N ASP A 142 -4.61 -11.41 -18.78
CA ASP A 142 -4.84 -12.81 -19.14
C ASP A 142 -6.33 -13.10 -19.38
N PRO A 143 -6.79 -13.25 -20.65
CA PRO A 143 -8.20 -13.45 -20.95
C PRO A 143 -8.74 -14.82 -20.48
N ARG A 144 -7.88 -15.72 -19.98
CA ARG A 144 -8.30 -17.00 -19.38
C ARG A 144 -8.84 -16.81 -17.95
N GLN A 145 -8.46 -15.73 -17.29
CA GLN A 145 -8.76 -15.46 -15.87
C GLN A 145 -9.44 -14.10 -15.65
N SER A 146 -9.34 -13.19 -16.63
CA SER A 146 -9.85 -11.82 -16.56
C SER A 146 -10.87 -11.52 -17.66
N SER A 147 -11.94 -10.81 -17.30
CA SER A 147 -12.95 -10.24 -18.20
C SER A 147 -12.77 -8.72 -18.43
N ILE A 148 -11.74 -8.13 -17.80
CA ILE A 148 -11.54 -6.68 -17.69
C ILE A 148 -10.36 -6.13 -18.51
N ARG A 149 -9.70 -6.96 -19.33
CA ARG A 149 -8.67 -6.46 -20.27
C ARG A 149 -9.24 -5.35 -21.17
N GLY A 150 -8.53 -4.24 -21.29
CA GLY A 150 -8.94 -3.03 -22.02
C GLY A 150 -10.05 -2.24 -21.33
N LYS A 151 -10.23 -2.45 -20.02
CA LYS A 151 -11.22 -1.75 -19.19
C LYS A 151 -10.62 -1.34 -17.84
N GLN A 152 -9.31 -1.45 -17.67
CA GLN A 152 -8.66 -1.22 -16.39
C GLN A 152 -8.26 0.25 -16.26
N GLY A 153 -8.79 0.90 -15.23
CA GLY A 153 -8.22 2.15 -14.72
C GLY A 153 -7.24 1.88 -13.58
N VAL A 154 -6.12 2.60 -13.54
CA VAL A 154 -5.15 2.52 -12.43
C VAL A 154 -4.83 3.92 -11.92
N VAL A 155 -4.79 4.07 -10.60
CA VAL A 155 -4.47 5.33 -9.94
C VAL A 155 -3.36 5.09 -8.92
N ALA A 156 -2.47 6.07 -8.77
CA ALA A 156 -1.54 6.06 -7.65
C ALA A 156 -2.30 6.11 -6.32
N ILE A 157 -1.64 5.66 -5.24
CA ILE A 157 -2.24 5.59 -3.90
C ILE A 157 -2.86 6.94 -3.51
N PRO A 158 -4.18 7.02 -3.24
CA PRO A 158 -4.83 8.28 -2.95
C PRO A 158 -4.23 9.02 -1.75
N GLY A 159 -4.32 10.36 -1.78
CA GLY A 159 -3.96 11.20 -0.65
C GLY A 159 -5.11 11.44 0.32
N SER A 160 -4.92 12.36 1.25
CA SER A 160 -6.00 12.88 2.11
C SER A 160 -6.03 14.41 2.12
N THR A 161 -7.22 14.99 2.22
CA THR A 161 -7.40 16.46 2.32
C THR A 161 -7.05 17.02 3.70
N GLU A 162 -6.77 16.15 4.64
CA GLU A 162 -6.44 16.48 6.02
C GLU A 162 -5.38 15.53 6.55
N VAL A 163 -4.62 16.03 7.52
CA VAL A 163 -3.53 15.31 8.14
C VAL A 163 -3.42 15.72 9.61
N TYR A 164 -3.09 14.78 10.48
CA TYR A 164 -2.96 15.07 11.90
C TYR A 164 -1.55 15.53 12.22
N ASP A 165 -1.41 16.74 12.76
CA ASP A 165 -0.13 17.32 13.10
C ASP A 165 0.27 16.92 14.53
N LEU A 166 1.39 16.17 14.65
CA LEU A 166 1.87 15.62 15.92
C LEU A 166 2.42 16.70 16.88
N GLU A 167 2.90 17.82 16.37
CA GLU A 167 3.47 18.91 17.18
C GLU A 167 2.36 19.71 17.88
N THR A 168 1.40 20.18 17.10
CA THR A 168 0.28 21.02 17.53
C THR A 168 -0.89 20.20 18.08
N LYS A 169 -0.91 18.89 17.81
CA LYS A 169 -1.99 17.95 18.18
C LYS A 169 -3.35 18.35 17.61
N GLN A 170 -3.34 18.81 16.36
CA GLN A 170 -4.52 19.31 15.66
C GLN A 170 -4.61 18.76 14.24
N TRP A 171 -5.84 18.64 13.75
CA TRP A 171 -6.08 18.37 12.33
C TRP A 171 -5.77 19.61 11.50
N LYS A 172 -4.94 19.43 10.47
CA LYS A 172 -4.67 20.44 9.45
C LYS A 172 -5.40 20.06 8.18
N LYS A 173 -6.24 20.97 7.68
CA LYS A 173 -6.76 20.89 6.32
C LYS A 173 -5.71 21.39 5.35
N LEU A 174 -5.64 20.75 4.19
CA LEU A 174 -4.62 21.04 3.18
C LEU A 174 -5.29 21.57 1.92
N ASP A 175 -4.63 22.52 1.26
CA ASP A 175 -5.09 23.07 -0.02
C ASP A 175 -4.92 22.07 -1.18
N GLN A 176 -3.99 21.12 -1.03
CA GLN A 176 -3.77 19.98 -1.92
C GLN A 176 -3.74 18.70 -1.09
N PRO A 177 -4.15 17.54 -1.63
CA PRO A 177 -4.09 16.29 -0.88
C PRO A 177 -2.67 15.94 -0.43
N ASN A 178 -2.55 15.35 0.75
CA ASN A 178 -1.29 14.79 1.25
C ASN A 178 -1.02 13.47 0.56
N PHE A 179 -0.14 13.47 -0.44
CA PHE A 179 0.29 12.27 -1.14
C PHE A 179 1.54 11.69 -0.50
N VAL A 180 1.49 10.40 -0.14
CA VAL A 180 2.59 9.69 0.51
C VAL A 180 2.82 8.37 -0.22
N ALA A 181 3.99 8.22 -0.84
CA ALA A 181 4.34 7.07 -1.64
C ALA A 181 4.43 5.80 -0.80
N ASN A 182 3.77 4.75 -1.27
CA ASN A 182 3.82 3.41 -0.69
C ASN A 182 3.23 2.39 -1.68
N GLU A 183 4.01 1.40 -2.13
CA GLU A 183 3.55 0.29 -2.98
C GLU A 183 2.71 -0.76 -2.24
N SER A 184 1.78 -0.33 -1.37
CA SER A 184 1.10 -1.24 -0.44
C SER A 184 2.10 -2.14 0.29
N GLY A 185 3.24 -1.59 0.70
CA GLY A 185 4.08 -2.14 1.75
C GLY A 185 5.08 -3.25 1.40
N ALA A 186 5.19 -3.68 0.13
CA ALA A 186 6.03 -4.84 -0.18
C ALA A 186 6.77 -4.74 -1.51
N SER A 187 8.04 -5.15 -1.47
CA SER A 187 8.80 -5.59 -2.63
C SER A 187 9.27 -7.03 -2.42
N TRP A 188 9.34 -7.79 -3.50
CA TRP A 188 9.83 -9.16 -3.48
C TRP A 188 11.29 -9.20 -3.91
N SER A 189 12.14 -9.81 -3.09
CA SER A 189 13.57 -9.95 -3.39
C SER A 189 14.06 -11.35 -3.04
N PRO A 190 14.89 -11.98 -3.88
CA PRO A 190 15.49 -13.25 -3.53
C PRO A 190 16.49 -13.06 -2.39
N VAL A 191 16.48 -14.00 -1.43
CA VAL A 191 17.43 -14.03 -0.31
C VAL A 191 18.25 -15.31 -0.32
N ILE A 192 19.56 -15.19 -0.05
CA ILE A 192 20.45 -16.34 0.04
C ILE A 192 20.62 -16.72 1.52
N SER A 193 20.14 -17.91 1.88
CA SER A 193 20.33 -18.43 3.24
C SER A 193 21.81 -18.62 3.54
N LYS A 194 22.25 -18.19 4.73
CA LYS A 194 23.60 -18.46 5.27
C LYS A 194 23.91 -19.95 5.36
N TYR A 195 22.89 -20.80 5.36
CA TYR A 195 23.02 -22.26 5.42
C TYR A 195 23.03 -22.94 4.04
N SER A 196 22.97 -22.18 2.94
CA SER A 196 23.00 -22.75 1.60
C SER A 196 24.27 -23.57 1.39
N LYS A 197 24.12 -24.79 0.86
CA LYS A 197 25.25 -25.64 0.47
C LYS A 197 25.90 -25.18 -0.84
N ASN A 198 25.21 -24.37 -1.63
CA ASN A 198 25.67 -23.85 -2.93
C ASN A 198 25.26 -22.38 -3.08
N PRO A 199 25.77 -21.45 -2.24
CA PRO A 199 25.37 -20.05 -2.29
C PRO A 199 25.68 -19.39 -3.63
N ASP A 200 26.79 -19.76 -4.28
CA ASP A 200 27.19 -19.22 -5.58
C ASP A 200 26.18 -19.59 -6.69
N LEU A 201 25.66 -20.82 -6.69
CA LEU A 201 24.65 -21.24 -7.67
C LEU A 201 23.33 -20.46 -7.49
N VAL A 202 22.92 -20.23 -6.25
CA VAL A 202 21.74 -19.40 -5.95
C VAL A 202 21.99 -17.97 -6.41
N ALA A 203 23.18 -17.41 -6.14
CA ALA A 203 23.56 -16.08 -6.60
C ALA A 203 23.53 -16.00 -8.14
N TYR A 204 24.09 -16.97 -8.86
CA TYR A 204 24.05 -17.01 -10.32
C TYR A 204 22.62 -17.05 -10.86
N PHE A 205 21.73 -17.85 -10.26
CA PHE A 205 20.33 -17.87 -10.66
C PHE A 205 19.64 -16.52 -10.42
N CYS A 206 19.84 -15.92 -9.25
CA CYS A 206 19.29 -14.60 -8.95
C CYS A 206 19.82 -13.52 -9.92
N SER A 207 21.12 -13.55 -10.23
CA SER A 207 21.72 -12.65 -11.22
C SER A 207 21.18 -12.85 -12.63
N LEU A 208 20.93 -14.10 -13.04
CA LEU A 208 20.29 -14.41 -14.32
C LEU A 208 18.89 -13.78 -14.39
N MET A 209 18.07 -14.02 -13.35
CA MET A 209 16.71 -13.46 -13.27
C MET A 209 16.69 -11.93 -13.26
N ALA A 210 17.73 -11.30 -12.70
CA ALA A 210 17.88 -9.83 -12.65
C ALA A 210 18.50 -9.21 -13.92
N THR A 211 18.88 -10.00 -14.94
CA THR A 211 19.35 -9.43 -16.20
C THR A 211 18.22 -8.65 -16.89
N PRO A 212 18.47 -7.47 -17.48
CA PRO A 212 17.40 -6.66 -18.07
C PRO A 212 16.49 -7.41 -19.05
N PRO A 213 17.00 -8.26 -19.97
CA PRO A 213 16.13 -9.00 -20.88
C PRO A 213 15.19 -9.98 -20.17
N ILE A 214 15.63 -10.63 -19.09
CA ILE A 214 14.81 -11.60 -18.35
C ILE A 214 13.85 -10.88 -17.41
N ASN A 215 14.32 -9.87 -16.68
CA ASN A 215 13.47 -9.12 -15.77
C ASN A 215 12.36 -8.37 -16.54
N HIS A 216 12.73 -7.65 -17.61
CA HIS A 216 11.75 -6.95 -18.44
C HIS A 216 10.75 -7.91 -19.10
N TRP A 217 11.22 -9.08 -19.58
CA TRP A 217 10.30 -10.09 -20.11
C TRP A 217 9.29 -10.55 -19.06
N ASN A 218 9.71 -10.71 -17.79
CA ASN A 218 8.77 -11.07 -16.74
C ASN A 218 7.75 -9.96 -16.53
N VAL A 219 8.16 -8.70 -16.40
CA VAL A 219 7.24 -7.55 -16.21
C VAL A 219 6.27 -7.40 -17.39
N ALA A 220 6.81 -7.46 -18.61
CA ALA A 220 6.04 -7.26 -19.83
C ALA A 220 5.09 -8.41 -20.13
N TRP A 221 5.23 -9.58 -19.51
CA TRP A 221 4.37 -10.73 -19.79
C TRP A 221 3.25 -10.86 -18.75
N GLY A 222 2.02 -10.53 -19.16
CA GLY A 222 0.87 -10.26 -18.27
C GLY A 222 0.30 -11.41 -17.42
N TRP A 223 1.04 -12.47 -17.14
CA TRP A 223 0.63 -13.48 -16.16
C TRP A 223 1.71 -13.83 -15.13
N THR A 224 2.90 -13.22 -15.21
CA THR A 224 4.01 -13.53 -14.30
C THR A 224 3.80 -12.93 -12.91
N GLY A 225 2.95 -11.89 -12.78
CA GLY A 225 2.72 -11.17 -11.53
C GLY A 225 3.95 -10.37 -11.07
N ILE A 226 4.85 -9.98 -11.98
CA ILE A 226 6.03 -9.17 -11.63
C ILE A 226 5.76 -7.70 -11.97
N ASP A 227 5.84 -6.87 -10.94
CA ASP A 227 5.62 -5.43 -11.04
C ASP A 227 6.79 -4.69 -11.72
N PRO A 228 6.51 -3.56 -12.39
CA PRO A 228 7.53 -2.70 -12.97
C PRO A 228 8.38 -2.05 -11.87
N GLY A 229 9.70 -2.17 -11.98
CA GLY A 229 10.61 -1.69 -10.93
C GLY A 229 11.89 -1.03 -11.44
N THR A 230 12.10 -0.98 -12.75
CA THR A 230 13.35 -0.50 -13.33
C THR A 230 13.15 0.49 -14.46
N THR A 231 14.19 1.27 -14.76
CA THR A 231 14.16 2.25 -15.87
C THR A 231 13.87 1.64 -17.24
N TYR A 232 14.04 0.32 -17.43
CA TYR A 232 13.71 -0.34 -18.70
C TYR A 232 12.29 -0.91 -18.73
N ASP A 233 11.52 -0.78 -17.65
CA ASP A 233 10.09 -1.16 -17.61
C ASP A 233 9.18 0.04 -17.89
N PHE A 234 9.57 1.24 -17.46
CA PHE A 234 8.75 2.43 -17.62
C PHE A 234 8.84 3.05 -19.02
N LEU A 235 7.76 3.73 -19.40
CA LEU A 235 7.68 4.52 -20.64
C LEU A 235 8.49 5.83 -20.51
N PRO A 236 8.92 6.46 -21.63
CA PRO A 236 9.45 7.81 -21.64
C PRO A 236 8.48 8.83 -21.00
N PRO A 237 8.99 9.90 -20.37
CA PRO A 237 10.39 10.30 -20.29
C PRO A 237 11.20 9.63 -19.17
N TYR A 238 10.56 8.88 -18.28
CA TYR A 238 11.19 8.32 -17.07
C TYR A 238 11.91 7.00 -17.32
N GLY A 239 11.47 6.23 -18.32
CA GLY A 239 12.08 4.96 -18.68
C GLY A 239 12.40 4.81 -20.17
N LYS A 240 12.71 3.57 -20.57
CA LYS A 240 13.20 3.18 -21.90
C LYS A 240 12.29 2.19 -22.62
N ALA A 241 11.24 1.69 -21.96
CA ALA A 241 10.29 0.79 -22.58
C ALA A 241 9.42 1.53 -23.59
N SER A 242 8.75 0.78 -24.46
CA SER A 242 7.71 1.28 -25.35
C SER A 242 6.42 0.54 -25.08
N VAL A 243 5.27 1.14 -25.42
CA VAL A 243 3.97 0.46 -25.33
C VAL A 243 3.98 -0.83 -26.16
N GLU A 244 4.70 -0.85 -27.28
CA GLU A 244 4.84 -2.04 -28.14
C GLU A 244 5.50 -3.22 -27.42
N ASP A 245 6.42 -2.95 -26.48
CA ASP A 245 7.10 -4.01 -25.71
C ASP A 245 6.11 -4.87 -24.91
N TYR A 246 4.98 -4.27 -24.50
CA TYR A 246 3.88 -4.88 -23.76
C TYR A 246 2.74 -5.34 -24.66
N VAL A 247 2.36 -4.57 -25.68
CA VAL A 247 1.25 -4.96 -26.58
C VAL A 247 1.57 -6.27 -27.30
N GLN A 248 2.83 -6.50 -27.69
CA GLN A 248 3.25 -7.75 -28.32
C GLN A 248 3.11 -9.00 -27.42
N THR A 249 3.01 -8.81 -26.10
CA THR A 249 2.82 -9.91 -25.12
C THR A 249 1.36 -10.09 -24.71
N GLY A 250 0.46 -9.25 -25.24
CA GLY A 250 -0.98 -9.35 -25.02
C GLY A 250 -1.56 -8.33 -24.05
N TYR A 251 -0.84 -7.26 -23.69
CA TYR A 251 -1.45 -6.14 -22.99
C TYR A 251 -2.45 -5.38 -23.90
N ASP A 252 -3.42 -4.73 -23.28
CA ASP A 252 -4.06 -3.57 -23.87
C ASP A 252 -3.17 -2.31 -23.74
N ALA A 253 -3.17 -1.46 -24.77
CA ALA A 253 -2.28 -0.30 -24.85
C ALA A 253 -2.65 0.82 -23.86
N GLU A 254 -3.94 1.01 -23.59
CA GLU A 254 -4.41 2.02 -22.63
C GLU A 254 -4.18 1.52 -21.21
N ASP A 255 -4.55 0.25 -20.91
CA ASP A 255 -4.33 -0.37 -19.60
C ASP A 255 -2.86 -0.28 -19.15
N VAL A 256 -1.90 -0.62 -20.02
CA VAL A 256 -0.47 -0.58 -19.67
C VAL A 256 0.02 0.86 -19.44
N THR A 257 -0.52 1.81 -20.20
CA THR A 257 -0.13 3.21 -20.06
C THR A 257 -0.61 3.76 -18.71
N GLU A 258 -1.86 3.50 -18.33
CA GLU A 258 -2.39 3.91 -17.02
C GLU A 258 -1.67 3.20 -15.87
N PHE A 259 -1.44 1.89 -15.99
CA PHE A 259 -0.71 1.10 -14.99
C PHE A 259 0.69 1.63 -14.71
N LEU A 260 1.49 1.85 -15.76
CA LEU A 260 2.85 2.36 -15.59
C LEU A 260 2.88 3.82 -15.10
N ASN A 261 1.93 4.65 -15.54
CA ASN A 261 1.82 6.03 -15.08
C ASN A 261 1.48 6.12 -13.59
N ALA A 262 0.61 5.25 -13.07
CA ALA A 262 0.29 5.22 -11.64
C ALA A 262 1.53 4.89 -10.77
N TYR A 263 2.36 3.94 -11.21
CA TYR A 263 3.65 3.66 -10.55
C TYR A 263 4.59 4.86 -10.61
N LEU A 264 4.71 5.49 -11.78
CA LEU A 264 5.59 6.65 -11.95
C LEU A 264 5.15 7.81 -11.07
N GLU A 265 3.86 8.14 -11.07
CA GLU A 265 3.31 9.21 -10.24
C GLU A 265 3.60 8.95 -8.76
N MET A 266 3.28 7.74 -8.27
CA MET A 266 3.50 7.37 -6.89
C MET A 266 4.97 7.47 -6.47
N TRP A 267 5.90 7.03 -7.32
CA TRP A 267 7.32 6.95 -6.94
C TRP A 267 8.14 8.21 -7.22
N PHE A 268 7.78 8.97 -8.25
CA PHE A 268 8.58 10.10 -8.72
C PHE A 268 7.92 11.46 -8.50
N ASP A 269 6.59 11.52 -8.38
CA ASP A 269 5.87 12.78 -8.21
C ASP A 269 5.40 13.00 -6.77
N TYR A 270 5.21 11.93 -5.97
CA TYR A 270 4.80 12.08 -4.58
C TYR A 270 5.93 12.66 -3.73
N PRO A 271 5.67 13.70 -2.92
CA PRO A 271 6.72 14.41 -2.20
C PRO A 271 7.22 13.67 -0.96
N LEU A 272 6.47 12.68 -0.48
CA LEU A 272 6.72 11.97 0.77
C LEU A 272 6.66 10.46 0.54
N SER A 273 7.23 9.68 1.44
CA SER A 273 7.11 8.22 1.44
C SER A 273 6.97 7.70 2.87
N ILE A 274 6.35 6.53 3.04
CA ILE A 274 6.28 5.91 4.35
C ILE A 274 7.69 5.48 4.82
N PRO A 275 8.11 5.80 6.06
CA PRO A 275 9.28 5.16 6.63
C PRO A 275 8.93 3.71 6.97
N TYR A 276 9.70 2.70 6.56
CA TYR A 276 9.46 1.30 6.97
C TYR A 276 10.04 1.00 8.36
N LEU A 277 9.35 0.15 9.14
CA LEU A 277 9.80 -0.26 10.46
C LEU A 277 10.96 -1.26 10.37
N ARG A 278 12.20 -0.75 10.37
CA ARG A 278 13.43 -1.54 10.18
C ARG A 278 14.23 -1.75 11.48
N ILE A 279 13.56 -2.26 12.51
CA ILE A 279 14.18 -2.56 13.82
C ILE A 279 13.93 -4.02 14.24
N PRO A 280 14.72 -4.60 15.15
CA PRO A 280 14.43 -5.92 15.70
C PRO A 280 12.99 -6.03 16.24
N GLY A 281 12.33 -7.15 15.98
CA GLY A 281 10.96 -7.38 16.41
C GLY A 281 9.88 -6.85 15.49
N THR A 282 10.20 -6.28 14.31
CA THR A 282 9.20 -5.81 13.32
C THR A 282 8.09 -6.83 13.08
N ALA A 283 8.41 -8.13 12.94
CA ALA A 283 7.40 -9.16 12.77
C ALA A 283 6.36 -9.19 13.90
N ASP A 284 6.80 -9.11 15.16
CA ASP A 284 5.92 -9.09 16.34
C ASP A 284 5.08 -7.80 16.41
N TYR A 285 5.65 -6.65 16.05
CA TYR A 285 4.91 -5.37 16.00
C TYR A 285 3.81 -5.42 14.93
N ILE A 286 4.16 -5.91 13.74
CA ILE A 286 3.27 -6.05 12.59
C ILE A 286 2.17 -7.06 12.86
N GLU A 287 2.48 -8.23 13.42
CA GLU A 287 1.50 -9.26 13.80
C GLU A 287 0.49 -8.71 14.81
N SER A 288 0.94 -7.99 15.84
CA SER A 288 0.05 -7.36 16.83
C SER A 288 -0.89 -6.34 16.17
N LEU A 289 -0.36 -5.50 15.27
CA LEU A 289 -1.19 -4.53 14.54
C LEU A 289 -2.23 -5.24 13.68
N ASP A 290 -1.85 -6.24 12.88
CA ASP A 290 -2.74 -6.95 11.97
C ASP A 290 -3.91 -7.65 12.70
N ILE A 291 -3.63 -8.28 13.84
CA ILE A 291 -4.66 -8.86 14.71
C ILE A 291 -5.69 -7.80 15.13
N HIS A 292 -5.23 -6.67 15.67
CA HIS A 292 -6.14 -5.64 16.18
C HIS A 292 -6.85 -4.86 15.07
N LEU A 293 -6.24 -4.70 13.90
CA LEU A 293 -6.92 -4.18 12.71
C LEU A 293 -8.14 -5.06 12.38
N SER A 294 -7.98 -6.39 12.37
CA SER A 294 -9.10 -7.31 12.12
C SER A 294 -10.20 -7.24 13.16
N GLU A 295 -9.87 -7.06 14.45
CA GLU A 295 -10.87 -6.83 15.51
C GLU A 295 -11.73 -5.59 15.22
N ALA A 296 -11.12 -4.49 14.76
CA ALA A 296 -11.85 -3.28 14.38
C ALA A 296 -12.65 -3.45 13.08
N LEU A 297 -12.03 -3.99 12.03
CA LEU A 297 -12.67 -4.18 10.71
C LEU A 297 -13.85 -5.15 10.76
N SER A 298 -13.84 -6.12 11.69
CA SER A 298 -14.96 -7.02 11.96
C SER A 298 -16.03 -6.45 12.89
N GLY A 299 -15.79 -5.26 13.46
CA GLY A 299 -16.70 -4.54 14.35
C GLY A 299 -16.72 -5.04 15.80
N GLN A 300 -15.70 -5.79 16.23
CA GLN A 300 -15.60 -6.29 17.61
C GLN A 300 -15.22 -5.17 18.59
N VAL A 301 -14.41 -4.22 18.15
CA VAL A 301 -13.98 -3.03 18.91
C VAL A 301 -13.97 -1.79 18.00
N SER A 302 -13.87 -0.60 18.60
CA SER A 302 -13.67 0.62 17.83
C SER A 302 -12.24 0.71 17.29
N ALA A 303 -12.02 1.56 16.28
CA ALA A 303 -10.68 1.85 15.76
C ALA A 303 -9.72 2.33 16.86
N GLN A 304 -10.18 3.23 17.75
CA GLN A 304 -9.38 3.71 18.88
C GLN A 304 -8.98 2.57 19.83
N GLU A 305 -9.93 1.72 20.25
CA GLU A 305 -9.63 0.62 21.18
C GLU A 305 -8.69 -0.41 20.55
N ALA A 306 -8.85 -0.73 19.27
CA ALA A 306 -7.92 -1.61 18.55
C ALA A 306 -6.49 -1.04 18.55
N LEU A 307 -6.33 0.22 18.16
CA LEU A 307 -5.00 0.82 18.08
C LEU A 307 -4.39 1.09 19.46
N ASP A 308 -5.21 1.35 20.49
CA ASP A 308 -4.75 1.42 21.88
C ASP A 308 -4.22 0.05 22.37
N ARG A 309 -4.84 -1.06 21.95
CA ARG A 309 -4.30 -2.41 22.23
C ARG A 309 -2.97 -2.62 21.52
N THR A 310 -2.89 -2.27 20.24
CA THR A 310 -1.63 -2.33 19.47
C THR A 310 -0.52 -1.52 20.15
N ALA A 311 -0.81 -0.29 20.58
CA ALA A 311 0.16 0.55 21.28
C ALA A 311 0.67 -0.11 22.57
N ARG A 312 -0.23 -0.66 23.41
CA ARG A 312 0.17 -1.41 24.62
C ARG A 312 1.02 -2.63 24.30
N ASP A 313 0.69 -3.35 23.24
CA ASP A 313 1.44 -4.51 22.80
C ASP A 313 2.84 -4.12 22.32
N TRP A 314 2.94 -3.04 21.55
CA TRP A 314 4.21 -2.48 21.08
C TRP A 314 5.08 -2.01 22.25
N GLU A 315 4.52 -1.36 23.27
CA GLU A 315 5.28 -1.03 24.48
C GLU A 315 5.85 -2.28 25.16
N ARG A 316 5.07 -3.37 25.28
CA ARG A 316 5.56 -4.64 25.84
C ARG A 316 6.68 -5.25 24.99
N ILE A 317 6.53 -5.24 23.67
CA ILE A 317 7.56 -5.74 22.74
C ILE A 317 8.84 -4.90 22.87
N THR A 318 8.73 -3.57 22.83
CA THR A 318 9.85 -2.64 22.99
C THR A 318 10.57 -2.84 24.32
N ASN A 319 9.84 -2.97 25.43
CA ASN A 319 10.43 -3.17 26.75
C ASN A 319 11.15 -4.53 26.85
N ARG A 320 10.58 -5.59 26.25
CA ARG A 320 11.21 -6.92 26.21
C ARG A 320 12.51 -6.92 25.40
N LEU A 321 12.56 -6.16 24.30
CA LEU A 321 13.72 -6.07 23.40
C LEU A 321 14.78 -5.06 23.87
N GLY A 322 14.44 -4.20 24.84
CA GLY A 322 15.31 -3.15 25.37
C GLY A 322 15.02 -1.80 24.72
N LYS A 323 14.37 -0.90 25.47
CA LYS A 323 13.86 0.38 24.96
C LYS A 323 14.95 1.28 24.40
N GLU A 324 16.08 1.40 25.11
CA GLU A 324 17.19 2.26 24.71
C GLU A 324 17.83 1.79 23.40
N THR A 325 18.01 0.47 23.25
CA THR A 325 18.53 -0.13 22.01
C THR A 325 17.54 0.05 20.86
N GLN A 326 16.25 -0.18 21.10
CA GLN A 326 15.21 0.04 20.08
C GLN A 326 15.14 1.49 19.63
N LEU A 327 15.22 2.45 20.57
CA LEU A 327 15.23 3.87 20.27
C LEU A 327 16.41 4.26 19.39
N GLN A 328 17.61 3.78 19.71
CA GLN A 328 18.80 4.04 18.90
C GLN A 328 18.62 3.49 17.47
N LEU A 329 18.26 2.22 17.35
CA LEU A 329 18.07 1.57 16.05
C LEU A 329 16.95 2.22 15.24
N TYR A 330 15.88 2.66 15.90
CA TYR A 330 14.77 3.33 15.23
C TYR A 330 15.20 4.68 14.67
N ARG A 331 15.95 5.49 15.42
CA ARG A 331 16.51 6.76 14.92
C ARG A 331 17.39 6.56 13.70
N GLU A 332 18.28 5.58 13.76
CA GLU A 332 19.14 5.20 12.63
C GLU A 332 18.31 4.73 11.43
N ALA A 333 17.28 3.92 11.68
CA ALA A 333 16.40 3.38 10.65
C ALA A 333 15.53 4.44 9.96
N ILE A 334 15.17 5.55 10.61
CA ILE A 334 14.40 6.62 9.97
C ILE A 334 15.27 7.83 9.59
N GLY A 335 16.57 7.82 9.91
CA GLY A 335 17.46 8.95 9.63
C GLY A 335 17.23 10.18 10.52
N TYR A 336 16.71 9.99 11.74
CA TYR A 336 16.48 11.08 12.68
C TYR A 336 17.78 11.50 13.38
N THR A 337 18.14 12.79 13.28
CA THR A 337 19.39 13.35 13.80
C THR A 337 19.24 14.13 15.11
N GLY A 338 18.02 14.38 15.58
CA GLY A 338 17.77 15.18 16.79
C GLY A 338 17.77 16.69 16.59
N GLU A 339 17.81 17.17 15.34
CA GLU A 339 17.89 18.60 14.96
C GLU A 339 16.60 19.20 14.43
#